data_AF-A0A9P9TGX0-F1
#
_entry.id   AF-A0A9P9TGX0-F1
#
_cell.length_a   1.000
_cell.length_b   1.000
_cell.length_c   1.000
_cell.angle_alpha   90.00
_cell.angle_beta   90.00
_cell.angle_gamma   90.00
#
_symmetry.space_group_name_H-M   'P 1'
#
loop_
_entity.id
_entity.type
_entity.pdbx_description
1 polymer ?
#
loop_
_entity_poly.entity_id
_entity_poly.type
_entity_poly.pdbx_seq_one_letter_code
_entity_poly.pdbx_strand_id
1 'polypeptide(L)'
;MDRRLNSQEKEKVRSARADFFQILKRKDPTPQNAHAVDKAATSTITQPFHTVPNKRFKISNMPPSRSSAPGSDIPLIIRFYDPDTPSHEARDSHDRTLEQILSWNDMQLERSHNYIQMLFPLPEGSPFNWEAPVITQEVLIAFRSRRELRNRLRRSFERMLDFYGFTVSIKPEENAEKEVEQVQKAGEGVELETPDNSLDVPSASSLQPQSELSNAYFVVRGPHWHQASRNWAVRFDHNHLRITRILRCLRVLGLQTECDAFYVALKNVFDDPTIYISERSMMYWKRAVTRPLHIAPDDDRCGWLKKWEEEQEEVGPKEAATKEGKEYVDQ
;
A
#
# COMPACT_ATOMS: atom_id res chain seq x y z
N MET A 1 16.34 23.30 -9.83
CA MET A 1 15.89 23.70 -8.48
C MET A 1 14.54 24.33 -8.71
N ASP A 2 13.41 23.67 -8.50
CA ASP A 2 13.00 22.83 -7.38
C ASP A 2 12.61 21.39 -7.80
N ARG A 3 12.97 20.41 -6.98
CA ARG A 3 12.63 18.97 -7.06
C ARG A 3 12.30 18.59 -5.62
N ARG A 4 11.02 18.71 -5.28
CA ARG A 4 10.42 19.18 -4.02
C ARG A 4 10.72 18.39 -2.73
N LEU A 5 11.55 17.36 -2.83
CA LEU A 5 12.12 16.69 -1.68
C LEU A 5 13.20 17.57 -1.05
N ASN A 6 13.13 17.77 0.26
CA ASN A 6 14.21 18.38 1.01
C ASN A 6 15.43 17.45 1.07
N SER A 7 16.56 17.94 1.60
CA SER A 7 17.81 17.17 1.63
C SER A 7 17.71 15.86 2.43
N GLN A 8 16.93 15.85 3.52
CA GLN A 8 16.72 14.65 4.35
C GLN A 8 15.85 13.62 3.61
N GLU A 9 14.80 14.07 2.92
CA GLU A 9 13.93 13.21 2.12
C GLU A 9 14.69 12.59 0.94
N LYS A 10 15.54 13.38 0.27
CA LYS A 10 16.42 12.86 -0.79
C LYS A 10 17.34 11.77 -0.26
N GLU A 11 17.88 11.93 0.95
CA GLU A 11 18.73 10.91 1.56
C GLU A 11 17.95 9.64 1.91
N LYS A 12 16.74 9.79 2.46
CA LYS A 12 15.83 8.65 2.70
C LYS A 12 15.52 7.89 1.41
N VAL A 13 15.25 8.59 0.30
CA VAL A 13 15.05 7.96 -1.01
C VAL A 13 16.31 7.24 -1.51
N ARG A 14 17.49 7.85 -1.36
CA ARG A 14 18.77 7.20 -1.73
C ARG A 14 19.02 5.95 -0.90
N SER A 15 18.81 6.02 0.42
CA SER A 15 19.01 4.90 1.33
C SER A 15 18.09 3.73 0.98
N ALA A 16 16.78 3.97 0.81
CA ALA A 16 15.83 2.91 0.43
C ALA A 16 16.23 2.20 -0.87
N ARG A 17 16.81 2.94 -1.83
CA ARG A 17 17.30 2.37 -3.10
C ARG A 17 18.62 1.63 -2.99
N ALA A 18 19.51 2.04 -2.09
CA ALA A 18 20.82 1.40 -1.94
C ALA A 18 20.65 -0.07 -1.53
N ASP A 19 19.66 -0.37 -0.71
CA ASP A 19 19.29 -1.72 -0.30
C ASP A 19 18.87 -2.58 -1.50
N PHE A 20 18.05 -2.04 -2.41
CA PHE A 20 17.62 -2.70 -3.65
C PHE A 20 18.81 -3.14 -4.54
N PHE A 21 19.79 -2.25 -4.80
CA PHE A 21 20.94 -2.60 -5.64
C PHE A 21 21.94 -3.55 -4.95
N GLN A 22 22.00 -3.57 -3.61
CA GLN A 22 22.78 -4.58 -2.90
C GLN A 22 22.17 -5.97 -3.03
N ILE A 23 20.85 -6.10 -3.12
CA ILE A 23 20.16 -7.37 -3.36
C ILE A 23 20.46 -7.90 -4.76
N LEU A 24 20.43 -7.05 -5.80
CA LEU A 24 20.78 -7.44 -7.17
C LEU A 24 22.23 -7.90 -7.30
N LYS A 25 23.17 -7.32 -6.54
CA LYS A 25 24.57 -7.79 -6.50
C LYS A 25 24.75 -9.13 -5.78
N ARG A 26 23.78 -9.53 -4.94
CA ARG A 26 23.80 -10.83 -4.24
C ARG A 26 23.10 -11.94 -5.04
N LYS A 27 22.28 -11.60 -6.04
CA LYS A 27 21.66 -12.55 -6.97
C LYS A 27 22.40 -12.53 -8.32
N ASP A 28 23.38 -13.43 -8.47
CA ASP A 28 23.68 -14.28 -9.65
C ASP A 28 25.19 -14.43 -10.02
N PRO A 29 25.62 -15.61 -10.54
CA PRO A 29 24.81 -16.57 -11.30
C PRO A 29 24.72 -18.02 -10.78
N THR A 30 23.56 -18.60 -11.06
CA THR A 30 23.26 -20.03 -11.14
C THR A 30 24.35 -20.82 -11.88
N PRO A 31 24.78 -22.01 -11.40
CA PRO A 31 25.69 -22.87 -12.15
C PRO A 31 24.90 -23.67 -13.19
N GLN A 32 25.12 -23.43 -14.48
CA GLN A 32 24.74 -24.38 -15.53
C GLN A 32 25.94 -24.69 -16.43
N ASN A 33 26.19 -26.00 -16.53
CA ASN A 33 26.99 -26.74 -17.50
C ASN A 33 28.51 -26.55 -17.54
N ALA A 34 29.19 -27.44 -16.81
CA ALA A 34 30.44 -28.02 -17.27
C ALA A 34 30.17 -28.96 -18.45
N HIS A 35 30.77 -28.67 -19.62
CA HIS A 35 31.42 -29.65 -20.50
C HIS A 35 32.30 -28.92 -21.52
N ALA A 36 33.51 -29.47 -21.70
CA ALA A 36 34.68 -28.93 -22.38
C ALA A 36 34.55 -28.81 -23.91
N VAL A 37 35.44 -28.03 -24.56
CA VAL A 37 36.53 -28.52 -25.46
C VAL A 37 37.54 -27.38 -25.73
N ASP A 38 38.83 -27.74 -25.68
CA ASP A 38 40.07 -26.99 -25.94
C ASP A 38 40.18 -26.28 -27.31
N LYS A 39 40.97 -25.19 -27.38
CA LYS A 39 42.31 -25.18 -28.03
C LYS A 39 43.03 -23.82 -28.06
N ALA A 40 44.31 -23.88 -27.66
CA ALA A 40 45.52 -23.20 -28.18
C ALA A 40 45.67 -21.66 -27.99
N ALA A 41 46.66 -21.24 -27.18
CA ALA A 41 47.98 -20.69 -27.61
C ALA A 41 47.95 -19.14 -27.59
N THR A 42 48.89 -18.33 -27.06
CA THR A 42 50.29 -18.48 -26.63
C THR A 42 50.73 -17.15 -25.98
N SER A 43 51.72 -17.22 -25.08
CA SER A 43 52.74 -16.21 -24.68
C SER A 43 52.47 -15.08 -23.67
N THR A 44 53.07 -15.29 -22.48
CA THR A 44 54.18 -14.53 -21.84
C THR A 44 53.96 -13.06 -21.38
N ILE A 45 54.08 -12.81 -20.06
CA ILE A 45 55.21 -12.10 -19.39
C ILE A 45 54.87 -11.82 -17.89
N THR A 46 55.62 -12.53 -17.04
CA THR A 46 56.26 -12.22 -15.73
C THR A 46 55.95 -10.89 -14.98
N GLN A 47 55.24 -10.99 -13.83
CA GLN A 47 55.58 -10.61 -12.41
C GLN A 47 56.29 -9.25 -12.08
N PRO A 48 56.31 -8.75 -10.81
CA PRO A 48 55.34 -8.83 -9.69
C PRO A 48 55.24 -7.56 -8.75
N PHE A 49 54.37 -7.67 -7.72
CA PHE A 49 54.34 -7.04 -6.38
C PHE A 49 54.31 -5.50 -6.19
N HIS A 50 53.39 -5.01 -5.34
CA HIS A 50 53.67 -4.28 -4.07
C HIS A 50 52.35 -3.85 -3.35
N THR A 51 52.05 -4.50 -2.22
CA THR A 51 51.33 -3.96 -1.04
C THR A 51 52.19 -2.84 -0.40
N VAL A 52 51.77 -1.75 0.26
CA VAL A 52 50.80 -1.38 1.34
C VAL A 52 50.89 0.20 1.44
N PRO A 53 50.34 0.98 2.43
CA PRO A 53 49.27 0.78 3.43
C PRO A 53 48.27 1.97 3.60
N ASN A 54 47.24 1.69 4.41
CA ASN A 54 46.33 2.64 5.07
C ASN A 54 47.04 3.84 5.74
N LYS A 55 46.47 5.04 5.58
CA LYS A 55 46.63 6.17 6.51
C LYS A 55 45.28 6.80 6.88
N ARG A 56 44.94 6.68 8.16
CA ARG A 56 44.01 7.56 8.89
C ARG A 56 44.42 9.02 8.73
N PHE A 57 43.47 9.91 8.43
CA PHE A 57 43.63 11.34 8.67
C PHE A 57 42.48 11.91 9.49
N LYS A 58 42.89 12.81 10.38
CA LYS A 58 42.19 13.37 11.53
C LYS A 58 41.20 14.47 11.13
N ILE A 59 40.22 14.64 12.00
CA ILE A 59 39.21 15.70 12.05
C ILE A 59 39.90 17.06 12.23
N SER A 60 39.57 18.04 11.38
CA SER A 60 39.82 19.47 11.63
C SER A 60 38.69 20.34 11.07
N ASN A 61 38.37 21.38 11.85
CA ASN A 61 37.27 22.34 11.74
C ASN A 61 36.96 22.88 10.33
N MET A 62 35.67 22.96 10.00
CA MET A 62 35.15 23.86 8.97
C MET A 62 34.12 24.86 9.56
N PRO A 63 34.04 26.10 9.03
CA PRO A 63 33.22 27.20 9.55
C PRO A 63 31.72 26.98 9.25
N PRO A 64 30.80 27.68 9.95
CA PRO A 64 29.37 27.46 9.76
C PRO A 64 28.95 27.94 8.36
N SER A 65 28.60 26.98 7.51
CA SER A 65 27.96 27.24 6.23
C SER A 65 26.55 27.78 6.45
N ARG A 66 26.31 28.93 5.84
CA ARG A 66 25.07 29.73 5.79
C ARG A 66 23.79 28.88 5.83
N SER A 67 22.90 29.26 6.75
CA SER A 67 21.52 28.80 6.86
C SER A 67 20.80 28.89 5.52
N SER A 68 20.43 27.74 4.97
CA SER A 68 19.39 27.64 3.96
C SER A 68 18.03 27.85 4.63
N ALA A 69 17.10 28.51 3.94
CA ALA A 69 15.74 28.76 4.43
C ALA A 69 15.08 27.47 4.98
N PRO A 70 14.22 27.56 6.01
CA PRO A 70 13.60 26.38 6.60
C PRO A 70 12.63 25.79 5.57
N GLY A 71 13.03 24.70 4.92
CA GLY A 71 12.07 23.82 4.27
C GLY A 71 11.13 23.28 5.36
N SER A 72 9.84 23.12 5.05
CA SER A 72 8.86 22.56 5.98
C SER A 72 9.41 21.27 6.60
N ASP A 73 9.42 21.17 7.94
CA ASP A 73 9.83 19.95 8.66
C ASP A 73 8.91 18.75 8.33
N ILE A 74 7.71 19.02 7.79
CA ILE A 74 6.71 18.02 7.44
C ILE A 74 7.07 17.30 6.12
N PRO A 75 7.11 15.94 6.12
CA PRO A 75 7.32 15.14 4.91
C PRO A 75 6.38 15.49 3.76
N LEU A 76 6.91 15.46 2.53
CA LEU A 76 6.19 15.77 1.29
C LEU A 76 4.93 14.94 1.12
N ILE A 77 4.96 13.64 1.46
CA ILE A 77 3.78 12.78 1.36
C ILE A 77 2.65 13.29 2.27
N ILE A 78 2.97 13.71 3.49
CA ILE A 78 1.98 14.25 4.42
C ILE A 78 1.42 15.56 3.85
N ARG A 79 2.29 16.51 3.49
CA ARG A 79 1.90 17.80 2.89
C ARG A 79 1.01 17.65 1.66
N PHE A 80 1.34 16.71 0.77
CA PHE A 80 0.59 16.43 -0.45
C PHE A 80 -0.84 15.93 -0.17
N TYR A 81 -1.02 15.18 0.91
CA TYR A 81 -2.32 14.61 1.33
C TYR A 81 -3.05 15.44 2.39
N ASP A 82 -2.40 16.38 3.06
CA ASP A 82 -3.01 17.16 4.13
C ASP A 82 -3.91 18.27 3.56
N PRO A 83 -5.22 18.31 3.88
CA PRO A 83 -6.14 19.33 3.36
C PRO A 83 -5.79 20.75 3.84
N ASP A 84 -5.10 20.86 4.98
CA ASP A 84 -4.76 22.15 5.58
C ASP A 84 -3.43 22.70 5.04
N THR A 85 -2.67 21.89 4.28
CA THR A 85 -1.43 22.36 3.66
C THR A 85 -1.74 23.32 2.50
N PRO A 86 -1.12 24.52 2.48
CA PRO A 86 -1.29 25.46 1.37
C PRO A 86 -0.95 24.82 0.02
N SER A 87 -1.73 25.14 -1.02
CA SER A 87 -1.62 24.52 -2.35
C SER A 87 -0.27 24.71 -3.06
N HIS A 88 0.53 25.70 -2.66
CA HIS A 88 1.88 25.92 -3.17
C HIS A 88 2.91 24.97 -2.52
N GLU A 89 2.61 24.43 -1.34
CA GLU A 89 3.43 23.47 -0.62
C GLU A 89 2.95 22.01 -0.81
N ALA A 90 1.67 21.82 -1.15
CA ALA A 90 1.03 20.52 -1.42
C ALA A 90 1.17 20.05 -2.88
N ARG A 91 2.37 20.13 -3.45
CA ARG A 91 2.65 19.74 -4.84
C ARG A 91 3.72 18.66 -4.92
N ASP A 92 3.66 17.80 -5.93
CA ASP A 92 4.57 16.66 -6.15
C ASP A 92 6.01 17.02 -6.63
N SER A 93 6.62 16.43 -7.67
CA SER A 93 7.83 17.00 -8.31
C SER A 93 7.58 17.73 -9.64
N HIS A 94 6.35 17.67 -10.18
CA HIS A 94 5.92 18.14 -11.50
C HIS A 94 4.83 19.23 -11.49
N ASP A 95 4.74 19.95 -10.38
CA ASP A 95 3.86 21.07 -10.00
C ASP A 95 2.38 20.72 -9.92
N ARG A 96 2.10 19.46 -9.60
CA ARG A 96 0.75 18.93 -9.50
C ARG A 96 0.31 18.78 -8.06
N THR A 97 -0.91 19.23 -7.76
CA THR A 97 -1.63 18.89 -6.52
C THR A 97 -2.35 17.55 -6.66
N LEU A 98 -2.84 17.01 -5.54
CA LEU A 98 -3.69 15.83 -5.55
C LEU A 98 -4.93 16.04 -6.43
N GLU A 99 -5.63 17.15 -6.23
CA GLU A 99 -6.87 17.49 -6.93
C GLU A 99 -6.68 17.55 -8.45
N GLN A 100 -5.56 18.12 -8.90
CA GLN A 100 -5.22 18.15 -10.32
C GLN A 100 -4.98 16.75 -10.90
N ILE A 101 -4.29 15.88 -10.17
CA ILE A 101 -4.06 14.49 -10.63
C ILE A 101 -5.38 13.71 -10.67
N LEU A 102 -6.22 13.84 -9.64
CA LEU A 102 -7.50 13.13 -9.57
C LEU A 102 -8.50 13.59 -10.63
N SER A 103 -8.39 14.84 -11.11
CA SER A 103 -9.25 15.36 -12.19
C SER A 103 -8.81 14.95 -13.59
N TRP A 104 -7.70 14.20 -13.74
CA TRP A 104 -7.25 13.72 -15.05
C TRP A 104 -8.23 12.69 -15.63
N ASN A 105 -8.40 12.71 -16.94
CA ASN A 105 -9.11 11.65 -17.65
C ASN A 105 -8.24 10.38 -17.77
N ASP A 106 -8.88 9.26 -18.12
CA ASP A 106 -8.19 7.96 -18.19
C ASP A 106 -7.08 7.94 -19.25
N MET A 107 -7.25 8.64 -20.37
CA MET A 107 -6.21 8.74 -21.40
C MET A 107 -4.94 9.41 -20.85
N GLN A 108 -5.09 10.42 -19.99
CA GLN A 108 -3.97 11.09 -19.36
C GLN A 108 -3.32 10.24 -18.26
N LEU A 109 -4.11 9.50 -17.47
CA LEU A 109 -3.59 8.53 -16.50
C LEU A 109 -2.88 7.34 -17.15
N GLU A 110 -3.31 6.93 -18.34
CA GLU A 110 -2.65 5.88 -19.10
C GLU A 110 -1.29 6.39 -19.64
N ARG A 111 -1.27 7.59 -20.23
CA ARG A 111 -0.04 8.19 -20.81
C ARG A 111 0.97 8.64 -19.77
N SER A 112 0.53 9.12 -18.60
CA SER A 112 1.41 9.59 -17.54
C SER A 112 1.75 8.46 -16.58
N HIS A 113 3.04 8.27 -16.28
CA HIS A 113 3.49 7.16 -15.44
C HIS A 113 4.08 7.61 -14.09
N ASN A 114 4.33 8.91 -13.92
CA ASN A 114 5.04 9.45 -12.75
C ASN A 114 4.10 9.81 -11.58
N TYR A 115 2.78 9.93 -11.81
CA TYR A 115 1.82 10.27 -10.76
C TYR A 115 1.62 9.12 -9.77
N ILE A 116 1.65 7.87 -10.27
CA ILE A 116 1.28 6.70 -9.48
C ILE A 116 2.19 6.52 -8.26
N GLN A 117 3.44 6.97 -8.37
CA GLN A 117 4.43 6.85 -7.30
C GLN A 117 4.27 7.92 -6.21
N MET A 118 3.63 9.04 -6.55
CA MET A 118 3.23 10.08 -5.60
C MET A 118 1.91 9.74 -4.93
N LEU A 119 0.93 9.22 -5.68
CA LEU A 119 -0.35 8.79 -5.11
C LEU A 119 -0.17 7.57 -4.20
N PHE A 120 0.64 6.60 -4.63
CA PHE A 120 0.86 5.35 -3.91
C PHE A 120 2.35 5.15 -3.63
N PRO A 121 2.94 5.92 -2.70
CA PRO A 121 4.34 5.77 -2.32
C PRO A 121 4.58 4.42 -1.62
N LEU A 122 5.83 3.97 -1.57
CA LEU A 122 6.23 2.68 -0.97
C LEU A 122 7.41 2.89 0.00
N PRO A 123 7.57 2.03 1.04
CA PRO A 123 8.74 2.06 1.93
C PRO A 123 10.06 1.76 1.22
N GLU A 124 10.07 0.74 0.36
CA GLU A 124 11.20 0.30 -0.49
C GLU A 124 11.56 1.32 -1.60
N GLY A 125 10.73 2.34 -1.78
CA GLY A 125 10.89 3.35 -2.80
C GLY A 125 10.67 2.83 -4.22
N SER A 126 11.20 3.56 -5.20
CA SER A 126 11.05 3.23 -6.61
C SER A 126 12.41 2.87 -7.19
N PRO A 127 12.56 1.76 -7.94
CA PRO A 127 13.81 1.45 -8.63
C PRO A 127 14.10 2.39 -9.81
N PHE A 128 13.07 2.98 -10.43
CA PHE A 128 13.19 3.75 -11.68
C PHE A 128 13.19 5.28 -11.49
N ASN A 129 12.29 5.81 -10.66
CA ASN A 129 12.18 7.24 -10.35
C ASN A 129 12.88 7.61 -9.03
N TRP A 130 13.75 8.62 -9.06
CA TRP A 130 14.53 9.10 -7.92
C TRP A 130 13.85 10.25 -7.17
N GLU A 131 12.79 10.80 -7.76
CA GLU A 131 11.99 11.89 -7.19
C GLU A 131 10.76 11.36 -6.46
N ALA A 132 10.46 10.07 -6.61
CA ALA A 132 9.36 9.43 -5.89
C ALA A 132 9.69 9.39 -4.38
N PRO A 133 8.86 10.03 -3.53
CA PRO A 133 9.06 9.98 -2.10
C PRO A 133 8.84 8.56 -1.58
N VAL A 134 9.50 8.26 -0.47
CA VAL A 134 9.39 6.97 0.22
C VAL A 134 8.56 7.11 1.49
N ILE A 135 7.81 6.06 1.83
CA ILE A 135 7.13 6.01 3.13
C ILE A 135 8.19 5.84 4.21
N THR A 136 8.17 6.73 5.19
CA THR A 136 8.98 6.65 6.41
C THR A 136 8.11 6.23 7.58
N GLN A 137 8.73 5.92 8.73
CA GLN A 137 7.99 5.67 9.98
C GLN A 137 7.06 6.84 10.36
N GLU A 138 7.52 8.08 10.19
CA GLU A 138 6.73 9.28 10.43
C GLU A 138 5.49 9.36 9.51
N VAL A 139 5.66 9.11 8.21
CA VAL A 139 4.54 9.08 7.24
C VAL A 139 3.56 7.96 7.59
N LEU A 140 4.07 6.77 7.90
CA LEU A 140 3.25 5.62 8.30
C LEU A 140 2.42 5.94 9.55
N ILE A 141 3.04 6.49 10.59
CA ILE A 141 2.35 6.88 11.83
C ILE A 141 1.31 7.96 11.54
N ALA A 142 1.64 8.98 10.75
CA ALA A 142 0.72 10.05 10.40
C ALA A 142 -0.53 9.53 9.69
N PHE A 143 -0.38 8.68 8.67
CA PHE A 143 -1.52 8.09 7.96
C PHE A 143 -2.34 7.16 8.86
N ARG A 144 -1.70 6.34 9.70
CA ARG A 144 -2.43 5.46 10.62
C ARG A 144 -3.14 6.20 11.74
N SER A 145 -2.66 7.39 12.11
CA SER A 145 -3.26 8.20 13.19
C SER A 145 -4.28 9.23 12.70
N ARG A 146 -4.20 9.67 11.44
CA ARG A 146 -5.07 10.73 10.87
C ARG A 146 -6.02 10.20 9.81
N ARG A 147 -7.32 10.24 10.11
CA ARG A 147 -8.37 9.74 9.21
C ARG A 147 -8.46 10.56 7.92
N GLU A 148 -8.16 11.86 7.97
CA GLU A 148 -8.25 12.79 6.85
C GLU A 148 -7.25 12.43 5.75
N LEU A 149 -6.02 12.03 6.12
CA LEU A 149 -5.01 11.54 5.19
C LEU A 149 -5.45 10.23 4.53
N ARG A 150 -5.99 9.28 5.32
CA ARG A 150 -6.54 8.03 4.78
C ARG A 150 -7.72 8.26 3.86
N ASN A 151 -8.61 9.20 4.16
CA ASN A 151 -9.74 9.53 3.32
C ASN A 151 -9.29 10.09 1.95
N ARG A 152 -8.23 10.90 1.90
CA ARG A 152 -7.68 11.38 0.62
C ARG A 152 -6.93 10.30 -0.14
N LEU A 153 -6.25 9.37 0.54
CA LEU A 153 -5.70 8.16 -0.10
C LEU A 153 -6.80 7.23 -0.62
N ARG A 154 -7.92 7.09 0.09
CA ARG A 154 -9.10 6.37 -0.38
C ARG A 154 -9.65 7.00 -1.66
N ARG A 155 -9.78 8.33 -1.72
CA ARG A 155 -10.16 9.04 -2.97
C ARG A 155 -9.20 8.77 -4.12
N SER A 156 -7.89 8.74 -3.86
CA SER A 156 -6.90 8.33 -4.87
C SER A 156 -7.14 6.89 -5.35
N PHE A 157 -7.45 5.99 -4.44
CA PHE A 157 -7.74 4.59 -4.74
C PHE A 157 -9.04 4.42 -5.53
N GLU A 158 -10.13 5.07 -5.12
CA GLU A 158 -11.41 5.06 -5.84
C GLU A 158 -11.27 5.61 -7.26
N ARG A 159 -10.44 6.64 -7.46
CA ARG A 159 -10.12 7.13 -8.81
C ARG A 159 -9.42 6.07 -9.66
N MET A 160 -8.52 5.28 -9.07
CA MET A 160 -7.87 4.17 -9.74
C MET A 160 -8.81 2.98 -9.97
N LEU A 161 -9.77 2.73 -9.08
CA LEU A 161 -10.81 1.72 -9.30
C LEU A 161 -11.60 2.05 -10.56
N ASP A 162 -12.08 3.29 -10.68
CA ASP A 162 -12.81 3.76 -11.86
C ASP A 162 -11.97 3.61 -13.14
N PHE A 163 -10.70 4.01 -13.09
CA PHE A 163 -9.74 3.81 -14.19
C PHE A 163 -9.58 2.34 -14.62
N TYR A 164 -9.67 1.40 -13.68
CA TYR A 164 -9.63 -0.04 -13.95
C TYR A 164 -11.00 -0.65 -14.30
N GLY A 165 -12.07 0.15 -14.28
CA GLY A 165 -13.43 -0.29 -14.57
C GLY A 165 -14.16 -0.91 -13.38
N PHE A 166 -13.68 -0.65 -12.16
CA PHE A 166 -14.34 -1.04 -10.91
C PHE A 166 -15.10 0.12 -10.27
N THR A 167 -15.97 -0.19 -9.31
CA THR A 167 -16.62 0.78 -8.45
C THR A 167 -16.79 0.22 -7.03
N VAL A 168 -17.03 1.09 -6.06
CA VAL A 168 -17.30 0.70 -4.68
C VAL A 168 -18.79 0.41 -4.53
N SER A 169 -19.12 -0.73 -3.92
CA SER A 169 -20.48 -1.06 -3.52
C SER A 169 -20.57 -1.07 -2.00
N ILE A 170 -21.55 -0.35 -1.47
CA ILE A 170 -21.95 -0.42 -0.07
C ILE A 170 -23.23 -1.24 -0.05
N LYS A 171 -23.17 -2.48 0.43
CA LYS A 171 -24.39 -3.23 0.74
C LYS A 171 -24.84 -2.83 2.14
N PRO A 172 -26.07 -2.33 2.35
CA PRO A 172 -26.67 -2.32 3.67
C PRO A 172 -26.76 -3.77 4.17
N GLU A 173 -26.51 -4.02 5.45
CA GLU A 173 -26.58 -5.36 6.05
C GLU A 173 -27.97 -6.02 5.94
N GLU A 174 -29.00 -5.30 5.49
CA GLU A 174 -30.40 -5.77 5.43
C GLU A 174 -30.72 -6.88 4.41
N ASN A 175 -29.74 -7.37 3.63
CA ASN A 175 -29.98 -8.43 2.64
C ASN A 175 -29.11 -9.69 2.82
N ALA A 176 -28.32 -9.81 3.90
CA ALA A 176 -27.58 -11.05 4.18
C ALA A 176 -28.50 -12.20 4.66
N GLU A 177 -29.70 -11.91 5.15
CA GLU A 177 -30.64 -12.91 5.66
C GLU A 177 -31.69 -13.37 4.63
N LYS A 178 -31.82 -12.70 3.48
CA LYS A 178 -32.88 -13.01 2.50
C LYS A 178 -32.49 -14.00 1.39
N GLU A 179 -31.20 -14.34 1.25
CA GLU A 179 -30.75 -15.35 0.27
C GLU A 179 -30.69 -16.78 0.83
N VAL A 180 -30.90 -16.97 2.15
CA VAL A 180 -30.98 -18.32 2.75
C VAL A 180 -32.43 -18.86 2.78
N GLU A 181 -33.43 -18.00 2.69
CA GLU A 181 -34.85 -18.39 2.76
C GLU A 181 -35.49 -18.74 1.40
N GLN A 182 -34.87 -18.36 0.27
CA GLN A 182 -35.43 -18.62 -1.07
C GLN A 182 -35.14 -20.03 -1.63
N VAL A 183 -34.41 -20.87 -0.89
CA VAL A 183 -34.19 -22.30 -1.26
C VAL A 183 -35.14 -23.24 -0.50
N GLN A 184 -35.99 -22.74 0.41
CA GLN A 184 -36.88 -23.58 1.23
C GLN A 184 -38.39 -23.30 1.12
N LYS A 185 -38.84 -22.52 0.12
CA LYS A 185 -40.27 -22.39 -0.20
C LYS A 185 -40.60 -22.88 -1.61
N ALA A 186 -40.45 -24.19 -1.79
CA ALA A 186 -41.18 -24.96 -2.79
C ALA A 186 -41.72 -26.21 -2.08
N GLY A 187 -42.85 -26.06 -1.38
CA GLY A 187 -43.47 -27.14 -0.64
C GLY A 187 -44.60 -26.66 0.25
N GLU A 188 -45.82 -26.78 -0.28
CA GLU A 188 -47.08 -26.99 0.44
C GLU A 188 -47.71 -25.80 1.20
N GLY A 189 -48.96 -25.52 0.82
CA GLY A 189 -49.84 -24.59 1.52
C GLY A 189 -50.74 -25.28 2.54
N VAL A 190 -51.48 -24.46 3.29
CA VAL A 190 -52.92 -24.53 3.59
C VAL A 190 -53.23 -23.39 4.60
N GLU A 191 -54.43 -22.82 4.45
CA GLU A 191 -55.09 -21.71 5.17
C GLU A 191 -55.30 -22.00 6.70
N LEU A 192 -55.81 -21.16 7.62
CA LEU A 192 -56.77 -20.04 7.64
C LEU A 192 -56.83 -19.42 9.10
N GLU A 193 -57.29 -18.16 9.23
CA GLU A 193 -57.97 -17.42 10.35
C GLU A 193 -57.29 -16.95 11.67
N THR A 194 -57.03 -15.62 11.74
CA THR A 194 -57.48 -14.49 12.64
C THR A 194 -57.72 -14.64 14.19
N PRO A 195 -58.01 -13.56 14.96
CA PRO A 195 -57.03 -12.79 15.74
C PRO A 195 -57.41 -12.63 17.25
N ASP A 196 -56.57 -11.93 18.02
CA ASP A 196 -56.92 -10.97 19.10
C ASP A 196 -56.11 -11.09 20.42
N ASN A 197 -55.66 -9.90 20.83
CA ASN A 197 -55.60 -9.32 22.17
C ASN A 197 -54.36 -9.30 23.08
N SER A 198 -54.16 -8.06 23.57
CA SER A 198 -53.67 -7.61 24.88
C SER A 198 -52.17 -7.75 25.21
N LEU A 199 -51.40 -6.65 25.18
CA LEU A 199 -51.22 -5.59 26.21
C LEU A 199 -50.11 -5.93 27.23
N ASP A 200 -48.99 -5.19 27.16
CA ASP A 200 -48.48 -4.24 28.19
C ASP A 200 -46.93 -4.21 28.36
N VAL A 201 -46.36 -3.02 28.06
CA VAL A 201 -45.22 -2.23 28.63
C VAL A 201 -43.91 -2.90 29.16
N PRO A 202 -42.77 -2.18 29.34
CA PRO A 202 -42.43 -0.81 28.97
C PRO A 202 -41.07 -0.59 28.27
N SER A 203 -40.95 0.64 27.79
CA SER A 203 -39.73 1.35 27.40
C SER A 203 -38.59 1.22 28.43
N ALA A 204 -37.45 0.73 27.98
CA ALA A 204 -36.16 0.91 28.65
C ALA A 204 -35.14 1.38 27.62
N SER A 205 -34.93 2.69 27.62
CA SER A 205 -33.80 3.36 27.00
C SER A 205 -32.50 2.75 27.54
N SER A 206 -31.86 1.90 26.75
CA SER A 206 -30.49 1.47 26.98
C SER A 206 -29.63 2.09 25.88
N LEU A 207 -28.86 3.10 26.30
CA LEU A 207 -27.76 3.66 25.53
C LEU A 207 -26.74 2.54 25.28
N GLN A 208 -26.90 1.84 24.17
CA GLN A 208 -25.84 0.98 23.64
C GLN A 208 -24.79 1.87 22.97
N PRO A 209 -23.48 1.59 23.15
CA PRO A 209 -22.44 2.28 22.41
C PRO A 209 -22.72 2.08 20.92
N GLN A 210 -22.76 3.18 20.16
CA GLN A 210 -22.95 3.11 18.72
C GLN A 210 -21.90 2.17 18.14
N SER A 211 -22.34 0.97 17.75
CA SER A 211 -21.58 0.07 16.92
C SER A 211 -21.24 0.86 15.67
N GLU A 212 -19.95 1.13 15.43
CA GLU A 212 -19.49 1.55 14.13
C GLU A 212 -19.92 0.45 13.16
N LEU A 213 -21.04 0.66 12.47
CA LEU A 213 -21.46 -0.14 11.34
C LEU A 213 -20.25 -0.14 10.40
N SER A 214 -19.56 -1.27 10.31
CA SER A 214 -18.60 -1.48 9.26
C SER A 214 -19.42 -1.47 7.97
N ASN A 215 -19.54 -0.32 7.33
CA ASN A 215 -20.01 -0.25 5.95
C ASN A 215 -19.09 -1.17 5.17
N ALA A 216 -19.57 -2.37 4.86
CA ALA A 216 -18.77 -3.38 4.21
C ALA A 216 -18.31 -2.83 2.87
N TYR A 217 -16.99 -2.65 2.74
CA TYR A 217 -16.38 -2.03 1.57
C TYR A 217 -16.19 -3.11 0.51
N PHE A 218 -16.98 -3.09 -0.55
CA PHE A 218 -16.85 -4.03 -1.67
C PHE A 218 -16.37 -3.33 -2.92
N VAL A 219 -15.52 -4.02 -3.70
CA VAL A 219 -15.11 -3.59 -5.03
C VAL A 219 -15.77 -4.51 -6.05
N VAL A 220 -16.55 -3.94 -6.96
CA VAL A 220 -17.29 -4.68 -8.00
C VAL A 220 -17.01 -4.10 -9.38
N ARG A 221 -17.31 -4.84 -10.45
CA ARG A 221 -17.21 -4.31 -11.82
C ARG A 221 -18.16 -3.12 -11.98
N GLY A 222 -17.63 -1.98 -12.44
CA GLY A 222 -18.37 -0.74 -12.66
C GLY A 222 -19.00 -0.67 -14.05
N PRO A 223 -19.77 0.40 -14.33
CA PRO A 223 -20.54 0.55 -15.59
C PRO A 223 -19.69 0.51 -16.86
N HIS A 224 -18.44 0.97 -16.79
CA HIS A 224 -17.53 1.05 -17.94
C HIS A 224 -16.52 -0.11 -18.01
N TRP A 225 -16.77 -1.20 -17.28
CA TRP A 225 -15.89 -2.37 -17.18
C TRP A 225 -15.34 -2.84 -18.53
N HIS A 226 -16.20 -3.04 -19.54
CA HIS A 226 -15.80 -3.57 -20.85
C HIS A 226 -14.78 -2.69 -21.59
N GLN A 227 -14.80 -1.37 -21.37
CA GLN A 227 -13.83 -0.47 -21.99
C GLN A 227 -12.54 -0.41 -21.17
N ALA A 228 -12.66 -0.18 -19.86
CA ALA A 228 -11.52 0.08 -18.98
C ALA A 228 -10.65 -1.18 -18.76
N SER A 229 -11.27 -2.36 -18.60
CA SER A 229 -10.56 -3.63 -18.39
C SER A 229 -9.60 -3.98 -19.52
N ARG A 230 -9.86 -3.53 -20.76
CA ARG A 230 -9.00 -3.82 -21.93
C ARG A 230 -7.58 -3.26 -21.78
N ASN A 231 -7.38 -2.26 -20.93
CA ASN A 231 -6.09 -1.61 -20.72
C ASN A 231 -5.24 -2.30 -19.62
N TRP A 232 -5.75 -3.34 -18.96
CA TRP A 232 -4.99 -4.01 -17.89
C TRP A 232 -5.32 -5.50 -17.71
N ALA A 233 -6.55 -5.95 -17.97
CA ALA A 233 -7.00 -7.33 -17.81
C ALA A 233 -6.57 -8.20 -19.01
N VAL A 234 -5.27 -8.19 -19.27
CA VAL A 234 -4.58 -8.95 -20.33
C VAL A 234 -3.37 -9.65 -19.73
N ARG A 235 -2.70 -10.50 -20.52
CA ARG A 235 -1.64 -11.40 -20.03
C ARG A 235 -0.53 -10.65 -19.30
N PHE A 236 -0.04 -9.58 -19.90
CA PHE A 236 1.02 -8.74 -19.38
C PHE A 236 0.68 -7.29 -19.68
N ASP A 237 0.59 -6.49 -18.64
CA ASP A 237 0.46 -5.04 -18.78
C ASP A 237 1.20 -4.31 -17.65
N HIS A 238 1.68 -3.11 -17.95
CA HIS A 238 2.39 -2.27 -17.00
C HIS A 238 1.52 -1.84 -15.80
N ASN A 239 0.20 -1.79 -15.97
CA ASN A 239 -0.75 -1.58 -14.87
C ASN A 239 -0.70 -2.69 -13.83
N HIS A 240 -0.21 -3.90 -14.13
CA HIS A 240 -0.05 -4.96 -13.12
C HIS A 240 0.94 -4.55 -12.02
N LEU A 241 1.98 -3.79 -12.38
CA LEU A 241 2.92 -3.22 -11.42
C LEU A 241 2.30 -2.06 -10.64
N ARG A 242 1.45 -1.24 -11.29
CA ARG A 242 0.69 -0.17 -10.63
C ARG A 242 -0.28 -0.75 -9.59
N ILE A 243 -1.01 -1.81 -9.94
CA ILE A 243 -1.92 -2.55 -9.05
C ILE A 243 -1.16 -3.11 -7.84
N THR A 244 0.00 -3.75 -8.07
CA THR A 244 0.85 -4.26 -6.98
C THR A 244 1.24 -3.14 -6.00
N ARG A 245 1.64 -1.98 -6.54
CA ARG A 245 1.98 -0.78 -5.75
C ARG A 245 0.78 -0.25 -4.97
N ILE A 246 -0.40 -0.19 -5.58
CA ILE A 246 -1.64 0.27 -4.93
C ILE A 246 -1.97 -0.63 -3.73
N LEU A 247 -2.06 -1.95 -3.93
CA LEU A 247 -2.34 -2.91 -2.85
C LEU A 247 -1.35 -2.76 -1.70
N ARG A 248 -0.06 -2.71 -2.04
CA ARG A 248 1.02 -2.56 -1.06
C ARG A 248 0.91 -1.26 -0.27
N CYS A 249 0.67 -0.14 -0.95
CA CYS A 249 0.56 1.17 -0.34
C CYS A 249 -0.66 1.27 0.61
N LEU A 250 -1.84 0.81 0.15
CA LEU A 250 -3.06 0.79 0.96
C LEU A 250 -2.81 0.05 2.29
N ARG A 251 -2.19 -1.13 2.22
CA ARG A 251 -1.91 -1.94 3.38
C ARG A 251 -0.91 -1.27 4.34
N VAL A 252 0.17 -0.70 3.82
CA VAL A 252 1.20 -0.01 4.60
C VAL A 252 0.65 1.24 5.29
N LEU A 253 -0.28 1.97 4.66
CA LEU A 253 -0.83 3.22 5.20
C LEU A 253 -2.15 3.05 5.98
N GLY A 254 -2.59 1.81 6.22
CA GLY A 254 -3.70 1.50 7.12
C GLY A 254 -5.09 1.50 6.47
N LEU A 255 -5.19 1.22 5.18
CA LEU A 255 -6.43 0.97 4.44
C LEU A 255 -6.56 -0.53 4.13
N GLN A 256 -6.61 -1.34 5.20
CA GLN A 256 -6.63 -2.81 5.09
C GLN A 256 -7.92 -3.29 4.40
N THR A 257 -9.08 -2.76 4.79
CA THR A 257 -10.38 -3.12 4.22
C THR A 257 -10.45 -2.87 2.71
N GLU A 258 -9.95 -1.73 2.25
CA GLU A 258 -9.91 -1.37 0.83
C GLU A 258 -8.94 -2.25 0.05
N CYS A 259 -7.78 -2.58 0.65
CA CYS A 259 -6.79 -3.48 0.07
C CYS A 259 -7.37 -4.88 -0.16
N ASP A 260 -8.03 -5.44 0.86
CA ASP A 260 -8.60 -6.78 0.80
C ASP A 260 -9.76 -6.85 -0.21
N ALA A 261 -10.65 -5.84 -0.19
CA ALA A 261 -11.74 -5.73 -1.15
C ALA A 261 -11.24 -5.67 -2.60
N PHE A 262 -10.17 -4.89 -2.85
CA PHE A 262 -9.57 -4.82 -4.18
C PHE A 262 -8.95 -6.15 -4.60
N TYR A 263 -8.24 -6.80 -3.69
CA TYR A 263 -7.60 -8.09 -3.96
C TYR A 263 -8.62 -9.18 -4.31
N VAL A 264 -9.75 -9.22 -3.60
CA VAL A 264 -10.87 -10.12 -3.93
C VAL A 264 -11.40 -9.84 -5.34
N ALA A 265 -11.62 -8.57 -5.69
CA ALA A 265 -12.07 -8.20 -7.03
C ALA A 265 -11.07 -8.61 -8.13
N LEU A 266 -9.77 -8.42 -7.90
CA LEU A 266 -8.71 -8.84 -8.82
C LEU A 266 -8.66 -10.36 -8.98
N LYS A 267 -8.81 -11.11 -7.88
CA LYS A 267 -8.89 -12.57 -7.92
C LYS A 267 -10.09 -13.05 -8.74
N ASN A 268 -11.25 -12.42 -8.58
CA ASN A 268 -12.44 -12.74 -9.37
C ASN A 268 -12.24 -12.49 -10.88
N VAL A 269 -11.45 -11.47 -11.23
CA VAL A 269 -11.07 -11.21 -12.63
C VAL A 269 -10.06 -12.22 -13.14
N PHE A 270 -9.10 -12.62 -12.30
CA PHE A 270 -8.11 -13.65 -12.62
C PHE A 270 -8.76 -15.03 -12.86
N ASP A 271 -9.79 -15.37 -12.08
CA ASP A 271 -10.53 -16.63 -12.18
C ASP A 271 -11.56 -16.65 -13.34
N ASP A 272 -11.79 -15.51 -14.02
CA ASP A 272 -12.71 -15.42 -15.15
C ASP A 272 -12.12 -16.13 -16.39
N PRO A 273 -12.75 -17.19 -16.93
CA PRO A 273 -12.19 -17.99 -18.03
C PRO A 273 -12.05 -17.22 -19.35
N THR A 274 -12.68 -16.04 -19.47
CA THR A 274 -12.58 -15.18 -20.66
C THR A 274 -11.41 -14.21 -20.60
N ILE A 275 -10.76 -14.11 -19.43
CA ILE A 275 -9.65 -13.18 -19.17
C ILE A 275 -8.40 -14.00 -18.89
N TYR A 276 -7.27 -13.56 -19.44
CA TYR A 276 -6.00 -14.22 -19.20
C TYR A 276 -4.99 -13.24 -18.63
N ILE A 277 -4.75 -13.33 -17.33
CA ILE A 277 -3.71 -12.59 -16.60
C ILE A 277 -2.63 -13.59 -16.19
N SER A 278 -1.36 -13.19 -16.23
CA SER A 278 -0.29 -14.13 -15.88
C SER A 278 -0.32 -14.52 -14.38
N GLU A 279 -0.03 -15.79 -14.10
CA GLU A 279 0.22 -16.30 -12.73
C GLU A 279 1.27 -15.49 -11.98
N ARG A 280 2.26 -14.95 -12.70
CA ARG A 280 3.28 -14.08 -12.12
C ARG A 280 2.67 -12.79 -11.57
N SER A 281 1.77 -12.14 -12.31
CA SER A 281 1.07 -10.93 -11.85
C SER A 281 0.24 -11.24 -10.61
N MET A 282 -0.53 -12.34 -10.65
CA MET A 282 -1.33 -12.81 -9.52
C MET A 282 -0.48 -13.12 -8.28
N MET A 283 0.70 -13.73 -8.46
CA MET A 283 1.68 -13.97 -7.40
C MET A 283 2.12 -12.65 -6.74
N TYR A 284 2.44 -11.61 -7.52
CA TYR A 284 2.83 -10.31 -6.95
C TYR A 284 1.70 -9.63 -6.18
N TRP A 285 0.47 -9.68 -6.71
CA TRP A 285 -0.70 -9.15 -6.00
C TRP A 285 -0.94 -9.88 -4.68
N LYS A 286 -0.87 -11.22 -4.68
CA LYS A 286 -0.95 -12.03 -3.46
C LYS A 286 0.13 -11.64 -2.46
N ARG A 287 1.39 -11.52 -2.89
CA ARG A 287 2.51 -11.15 -2.01
C ARG A 287 2.33 -9.77 -1.38
N ALA A 288 1.81 -8.78 -2.13
CA ALA A 288 1.54 -7.44 -1.60
C ALA A 288 0.53 -7.44 -0.44
N VAL A 289 -0.45 -8.34 -0.52
CA VAL A 289 -1.55 -8.45 0.45
C VAL A 289 -1.18 -9.32 1.64
N THR A 290 -0.49 -10.46 1.44
CA THR A 290 -0.38 -11.49 2.48
C THR A 290 0.95 -11.53 3.23
N ARG A 291 2.03 -10.97 2.69
CA ARG A 291 3.34 -11.02 3.37
C ARG A 291 3.39 -10.11 4.59
N PRO A 292 4.28 -10.32 5.57
CA PRO A 292 4.57 -9.31 6.59
C PRO A 292 4.88 -7.94 5.96
N LEU A 293 4.50 -6.84 6.61
CA LEU A 293 4.68 -5.50 6.04
C LEU A 293 6.15 -5.21 5.79
N HIS A 294 7.10 -5.71 6.58
CA HIS A 294 8.52 -5.50 6.32
C HIS A 294 9.10 -6.23 5.11
N ILE A 295 8.34 -7.09 4.42
CA ILE A 295 8.79 -7.82 3.22
C ILE A 295 8.00 -7.32 2.00
N ALA A 296 8.70 -6.71 1.06
CA ALA A 296 8.14 -6.24 -0.20
C ALA A 296 7.75 -7.42 -1.13
N PRO A 297 6.88 -7.19 -2.14
CA PRO A 297 6.46 -8.24 -3.07
C PRO A 297 7.60 -8.86 -3.89
N ASP A 298 8.68 -8.11 -4.12
CA ASP A 298 9.90 -8.51 -4.84
C ASP A 298 11.00 -9.07 -3.93
N ASP A 299 10.66 -9.36 -2.67
CA ASP A 299 11.56 -9.89 -1.64
C ASP A 299 12.51 -8.86 -1.00
N ASP A 300 12.39 -7.57 -1.34
CA ASP A 300 13.11 -6.50 -0.61
C ASP A 300 12.63 -6.42 0.86
N ARG A 301 13.53 -6.04 1.76
CA ARG A 301 13.28 -6.04 3.22
C ARG A 301 13.47 -4.66 3.80
N CYS A 302 12.41 -4.14 4.41
CA CYS A 302 12.40 -2.83 5.03
C CYS A 302 12.68 -2.95 6.54
N GLY A 303 13.94 -2.74 6.94
CA GLY A 303 14.40 -2.99 8.31
C GLY A 303 13.69 -2.15 9.38
N TRP A 304 13.39 -0.88 9.10
CA TRP A 304 12.66 -0.03 10.04
C TRP A 304 11.20 -0.47 10.21
N LEU A 305 10.57 -0.97 9.13
CA LEU A 305 9.20 -1.45 9.17
C LEU A 305 9.11 -2.78 9.93
N LYS A 306 10.16 -3.60 9.88
CA LYS A 306 10.27 -4.81 10.72
C LYS A 306 10.23 -4.45 12.21
N LYS A 307 11.05 -3.48 12.63
CA LYS A 307 11.07 -3.00 14.01
C LYS A 307 9.70 -2.46 14.44
N TRP A 308 9.07 -1.67 13.57
CA TRP A 308 7.74 -1.14 13.84
C TRP A 308 6.69 -2.26 14.03
N GLU A 309 6.72 -3.32 13.22
CA GLU A 309 5.82 -4.47 13.38
C GLU A 309 6.07 -5.21 14.72
N GLU A 310 7.34 -5.48 15.05
CA GLU A 310 7.72 -6.10 16.33
C GLU A 310 7.23 -5.26 17.53
N GLU A 311 7.35 -3.94 17.46
CA GLU A 311 6.83 -3.01 18.47
C GLU A 311 5.29 -3.08 18.61
N GLN A 312 4.54 -3.28 17.51
CA GLN A 312 3.08 -3.43 17.60
C GLN A 312 2.67 -4.76 18.27
N GLU A 313 3.44 -5.83 18.08
CA GLU A 313 3.18 -7.14 18.71
C GLU A 313 3.48 -7.10 20.22
N GLU A 314 4.51 -6.38 20.64
CA GLU A 314 4.88 -6.23 22.06
C GLU A 314 3.87 -5.39 22.87
N VAL A 315 3.19 -4.44 22.22
CA VAL A 315 2.10 -3.64 22.80
C VAL A 315 0.76 -4.41 22.84
N GLY A 316 0.66 -5.54 22.13
CA GLY A 316 -0.46 -6.50 22.22
C GLY A 316 -0.63 -7.11 23.62
N PRO A 317 -1.77 -7.76 23.91
CA PRO A 317 -2.58 -7.65 25.14
C PRO A 317 -1.84 -7.93 26.46
N LYS A 318 -0.94 -7.02 26.86
CA LYS A 318 -0.44 -6.90 28.24
C LYS A 318 -1.14 -5.78 29.00
N GLU A 319 -1.83 -4.86 28.31
CA GLU A 319 -2.60 -3.79 28.96
C GLU A 319 -4.00 -4.22 29.44
N ALA A 320 -4.53 -5.36 28.99
CA ALA A 320 -5.80 -5.89 29.49
C ALA A 320 -5.69 -6.54 30.88
N ALA A 321 -4.52 -7.05 31.26
CA ALA A 321 -4.33 -7.77 32.53
C ALA A 321 -3.99 -6.85 33.72
N THR A 322 -3.61 -5.59 33.49
CA THR A 322 -3.15 -4.69 34.57
C THR A 322 -4.27 -3.80 35.13
N LYS A 323 -5.48 -3.81 34.54
CA LYS A 323 -6.62 -2.99 34.98
C LYS A 323 -7.68 -3.74 35.80
N GLU A 324 -7.61 -5.07 35.93
CA GLU A 324 -8.56 -5.85 36.75
C GLU A 324 -8.01 -6.27 38.13
N GLY A 325 -6.79 -5.85 38.50
CA GLY A 325 -6.12 -6.31 39.73
C GLY A 325 -6.13 -5.38 40.95
N LYS A 326 -6.86 -4.25 40.92
CA LYS A 326 -6.89 -3.30 42.05
C LYS A 326 -8.28 -2.74 42.32
N GLU A 327 -9.20 -3.59 42.74
CA GLU A 327 -10.36 -3.16 43.53
C GLU A 327 -10.92 -4.36 44.29
N TYR A 328 -10.30 -4.69 45.42
CA TYR A 328 -10.94 -5.41 46.53
C TYR A 328 -10.05 -5.26 47.77
N VAL A 329 -10.17 -4.11 48.44
CA VAL A 329 -9.82 -3.95 49.85
C VAL A 329 -10.90 -3.06 50.49
N ASP A 330 -11.47 -3.59 51.57
CA ASP A 330 -12.36 -2.98 52.57
C ASP A 330 -13.73 -2.44 52.15
N GLN A 331 -14.77 -3.22 52.47
CA GLN A 331 -15.76 -2.85 53.50
C GLN A 331 -16.54 -4.05 54.03
#